data_AF-A0A4R7BTV3-F1
#
_entry.id   AF-A0A4R7BTV3-F1
#
_cell.length_a   1.000
_cell.length_b   1.000
_cell.length_c   1.000
_cell.angle_alpha   90.00
_cell.angle_beta   90.00
_cell.angle_gamma   90.00
#
_symmetry.space_group_name_H-M   'P 1'
#
loop_
_entity.id
_entity.type
_entity.pdbx_description
1 polymer ?
#
loop_
_entity_poly.entity_id
_entity_poly.type
_entity_poly.pdbx_seq_one_letter_code
_entity_poly.pdbx_strand_id
1 'polypeptide(L)'
;MAASFENRPAGQPDLAPILVGLARRHGSAVLGQRARLHGLLRDYAPTALREIRLLLAALDVGAPSRLQAAADPVAPALLAAEAGRMADEFGCERSFALQAAETWGRATLALRAPQASLPPPRHAPAVSETLAPPPAPPLAYADQPSWFGRWGGVLIAALLAFVALARWLGLV
;
A
#
# COMPACT_ATOMS: atom_id res chain seq x y z
N MET A 1 -14.85 -7.19 30.98
CA MET A 1 -13.50 -6.62 30.78
C MET A 1 -13.42 -6.06 29.36
N ALA A 2 -13.85 -4.81 29.17
CA ALA A 2 -13.99 -4.15 27.87
C ALA A 2 -13.26 -2.78 27.89
N ALA A 3 -11.97 -2.77 28.23
CA ALA A 3 -11.23 -1.53 28.44
C ALA A 3 -9.84 -1.64 27.80
N SER A 4 -9.74 -1.24 26.52
CA SER A 4 -8.50 -0.78 25.84
C SER A 4 -8.76 -0.35 24.39
N PHE A 5 -9.91 -0.67 23.79
CA PHE A 5 -10.21 -0.37 22.38
C PHE A 5 -10.55 1.11 22.08
N GLU A 6 -10.94 1.89 23.08
CA GLU A 6 -11.48 3.25 22.89
C GLU A 6 -10.41 4.36 22.94
N ASN A 7 -9.17 4.08 23.36
CA ASN A 7 -8.16 5.13 23.56
C ASN A 7 -7.28 5.34 22.32
N ARG A 8 -7.89 5.35 21.13
CA ARG A 8 -7.23 5.88 19.94
C ARG A 8 -7.29 7.40 20.04
N PRO A 9 -6.17 8.14 19.88
CA PRO A 9 -6.22 9.60 19.87
C PRO A 9 -7.27 10.06 18.86
N ALA A 10 -8.21 10.90 19.31
CA ALA A 10 -9.30 11.38 18.48
C ALA A 10 -8.75 11.99 17.18
N GLY A 11 -9.19 11.45 16.04
CA GLY A 11 -8.77 11.90 14.70
C GLY A 11 -7.78 11.00 13.96
N GLN A 12 -7.32 9.89 14.54
CA GLN A 12 -6.43 8.97 13.80
C GLN A 12 -7.23 8.01 12.89
N PRO A 13 -6.85 7.88 11.60
CA PRO A 13 -7.58 7.05 10.64
C PRO A 13 -7.46 5.55 10.97
N ASP A 14 -8.60 4.86 11.09
CA ASP A 14 -8.62 3.40 11.25
C ASP A 14 -8.55 2.71 9.88
N LEU A 15 -7.41 2.11 9.58
CA LEU A 15 -7.16 1.44 8.30
C LEU A 15 -7.59 -0.02 8.27
N ALA A 16 -7.98 -0.61 9.40
CA ALA A 16 -8.44 -2.00 9.47
C ALA A 16 -9.59 -2.31 8.50
N PRO A 17 -10.69 -1.52 8.44
CA PRO A 17 -11.78 -1.77 7.49
C PRO A 17 -11.34 -1.64 6.03
N ILE A 18 -10.35 -0.79 5.75
CA ILE A 18 -9.78 -0.64 4.40
C ILE A 18 -9.01 -1.90 4.01
N LEU A 19 -8.14 -2.43 4.88
CA LEU A 19 -7.43 -3.69 4.65
C LEU A 19 -8.40 -4.85 4.38
N VAL A 20 -9.47 -4.96 5.18
CA VAL A 20 -10.51 -5.98 4.99
C VAL A 20 -11.20 -5.81 3.63
N GLY A 21 -11.56 -4.59 3.28
CA GLY A 21 -12.19 -4.27 1.99
C GLY A 21 -11.32 -4.60 0.80
N LEU A 22 -10.03 -4.26 0.86
CA LEU A 22 -9.05 -4.57 -0.17
C LEU A 22 -8.87 -6.07 -0.35
N ALA A 23 -8.74 -6.82 0.75
CA ALA A 23 -8.60 -8.28 0.70
C ALA A 23 -9.85 -8.98 0.17
N ARG A 24 -11.04 -8.52 0.54
CA ARG A 24 -12.30 -9.07 0.01
C ARG A 24 -12.50 -8.75 -1.48
N ARG A 25 -12.07 -7.58 -1.93
CA ARG A 25 -12.23 -7.13 -3.33
C ARG A 25 -11.18 -7.70 -4.27
N HIS A 26 -9.94 -7.80 -3.83
CA HIS A 26 -8.79 -8.16 -4.68
C HIS A 26 -8.15 -9.52 -4.32
N GLY A 27 -8.72 -10.23 -3.35
CA GLY A 27 -8.17 -11.47 -2.79
C GLY A 27 -7.18 -11.20 -1.65
N SER A 28 -7.10 -12.12 -0.69
CA SER A 28 -6.22 -12.01 0.50
C SER A 28 -4.73 -11.89 0.15
N ALA A 29 -4.31 -12.42 -1.01
CA ALA A 29 -2.94 -12.32 -1.50
C ALA A 29 -2.44 -10.87 -1.64
N VAL A 30 -3.35 -9.90 -1.85
CA VAL A 30 -2.99 -8.47 -1.95
C VAL A 30 -2.32 -7.94 -0.68
N LEU A 31 -2.69 -8.50 0.49
CA LEU A 31 -2.14 -8.07 1.78
C LEU A 31 -0.65 -8.44 1.94
N GLY A 32 -0.16 -9.42 1.18
CA GLY A 32 1.26 -9.78 1.12
C GLY A 32 2.05 -9.02 0.05
N GLN A 33 1.38 -8.30 -0.86
CA GLN A 33 2.02 -7.64 -1.99
C GLN A 33 2.35 -6.19 -1.65
N ARG A 34 3.51 -5.95 -1.00
CA ARG A 34 3.94 -4.64 -0.48
C ARG A 34 3.65 -3.45 -1.41
N ALA A 35 4.18 -3.47 -2.63
CA ALA A 35 4.05 -2.33 -3.57
C ALA A 35 2.59 -2.08 -3.97
N ARG A 36 1.83 -3.16 -4.22
CA ARG A 36 0.43 -3.08 -4.60
C ARG A 36 -0.44 -2.61 -3.42
N LEU A 37 -0.20 -3.15 -2.23
CA LEU A 37 -0.88 -2.74 -1.02
C LEU A 37 -0.63 -1.25 -0.72
N HIS A 38 0.61 -0.78 -0.88
CA HIS A 38 0.95 0.63 -0.73
C HIS A 38 0.12 1.52 -1.67
N GLY A 39 0.05 1.18 -2.97
CA GLY A 39 -0.75 1.93 -3.94
C GLY A 39 -2.22 1.99 -3.53
N LEU A 40 -2.82 0.83 -3.26
CA LEU A 40 -4.23 0.74 -2.86
C LEU A 40 -4.52 1.49 -1.56
N LEU A 41 -3.65 1.40 -0.55
CA LEU A 41 -3.82 2.16 0.69
C LEU A 41 -3.77 3.67 0.45
N ARG A 42 -2.91 4.14 -0.47
CA ARG A 42 -2.87 5.57 -0.84
C ARG A 42 -4.12 6.03 -1.56
N ASP A 43 -4.71 5.18 -2.41
CA ASP A 43 -5.93 5.50 -3.13
C ASP A 43 -7.14 5.60 -2.18
N TYR A 44 -7.21 4.73 -1.18
CA TYR A 44 -8.34 4.65 -0.24
C TYR A 44 -8.18 5.51 1.03
N ALA A 45 -6.96 5.86 1.41
CA ALA A 45 -6.65 6.68 2.58
C ALA A 45 -5.51 7.68 2.31
N PRO A 46 -5.69 8.64 1.38
CA PRO A 46 -4.62 9.53 0.91
C PRO A 46 -4.03 10.42 2.01
N THR A 47 -4.78 10.69 3.09
CA THR A 47 -4.34 11.51 4.22
C THR A 47 -3.62 10.72 5.32
N ALA A 48 -3.71 9.39 5.32
CA ALA A 48 -3.19 8.51 6.37
C ALA A 48 -1.74 8.05 6.13
N LEU A 49 -0.88 8.91 5.58
CA LEU A 49 0.43 8.50 5.06
C LEU A 49 1.36 7.89 6.13
N ARG A 50 1.30 8.37 7.37
CA ARG A 50 2.09 7.83 8.48
C ARG A 50 1.61 6.42 8.84
N GLU A 51 0.30 6.24 9.00
CA GLU A 51 -0.33 4.97 9.34
C GLU A 51 -0.07 3.93 8.24
N ILE A 52 -0.12 4.34 6.97
CA ILE A 52 0.25 3.49 5.83
C ILE A 52 1.69 3.01 5.96
N ARG A 53 2.64 3.91 6.25
CA ARG A 53 4.05 3.53 6.43
C ARG A 53 4.24 2.55 7.59
N LEU A 54 3.55 2.77 8.70
CA LEU A 54 3.61 1.88 9.87
C LEU A 54 3.03 0.50 9.56
N LEU A 55 1.91 0.41 8.82
CA LEU A 55 1.34 -0.86 8.39
C LEU A 55 2.26 -1.61 7.42
N LEU A 56 2.93 -0.89 6.53
CA LEU A 56 3.89 -1.44 5.60
C LEU A 56 5.16 -1.91 6.33
N ALA A 57 5.60 -1.22 7.39
CA ALA A 57 6.67 -1.70 8.25
C ALA A 57 6.26 -2.99 8.99
N ALA A 58 5.03 -3.04 9.52
CA ALA A 58 4.49 -4.26 10.13
C ALA A 58 4.47 -5.44 9.15
N LEU A 59 4.11 -5.18 7.88
CA LEU A 59 4.17 -6.16 6.81
C LEU A 59 5.60 -6.66 6.58
N ASP A 60 6.59 -5.78 6.58
CA ASP A 60 8.00 -6.13 6.34
C ASP A 60 8.58 -7.03 7.45
N VAL A 61 8.23 -6.78 8.73
CA VAL A 61 8.59 -7.69 9.86
C VAL A 61 7.84 -9.04 9.75
N GLY A 62 6.84 -9.16 8.87
CA GLY A 62 6.02 -10.35 8.74
C GLY A 62 4.95 -10.51 9.83
N ALA A 63 4.55 -9.41 10.49
CA ALA A 63 3.50 -9.43 11.50
C ALA A 63 2.17 -10.00 10.97
N PRO A 64 1.69 -9.66 9.74
CA PRO A 64 0.42 -10.16 9.23
C PRO A 64 0.35 -11.68 9.15
N SER A 65 1.44 -12.34 8.76
CA SER A 65 1.50 -13.80 8.65
C SER A 65 1.44 -14.47 10.03
N ARG A 66 2.13 -13.91 11.03
CA ARG A 66 2.08 -14.41 12.41
C ARG A 66 0.71 -14.21 13.05
N LEU A 67 0.09 -13.06 12.83
CA LEU A 67 -1.28 -12.78 13.28
C LEU A 67 -2.28 -13.73 12.64
N GLN A 68 -2.14 -14.02 11.33
CA GLN A 68 -2.97 -14.99 10.63
C GLN A 68 -2.83 -16.42 11.18
N ALA A 69 -1.64 -16.81 11.64
CA ALA A 69 -1.40 -18.13 12.24
C ALA A 69 -1.87 -18.24 13.71
N ALA A 70 -2.04 -17.12 14.42
CA ALA A 70 -2.43 -17.10 15.82
C ALA A 70 -3.89 -17.50 16.03
N ALA A 71 -4.21 -18.19 17.12
CA ALA A 71 -5.59 -18.51 17.49
C ALA A 71 -6.42 -17.22 17.72
N ASP A 72 -5.87 -16.27 18.47
CA ASP A 72 -6.44 -14.95 18.69
C ASP A 72 -5.48 -13.84 18.18
N PRO A 73 -5.77 -13.21 17.02
CA PRO A 73 -4.94 -12.17 16.43
C PRO A 73 -5.04 -10.82 17.15
N VAL A 74 -5.96 -10.66 18.11
CA VAL A 74 -6.11 -9.43 18.90
C VAL A 74 -5.66 -9.60 20.36
N ALA A 75 -5.04 -10.74 20.70
CA ALA A 75 -4.52 -11.00 22.03
C ALA A 75 -3.46 -9.94 22.42
N PRO A 76 -3.61 -9.24 23.57
CA PRO A 76 -2.72 -8.13 23.95
C PRO A 76 -1.24 -8.50 23.99
N ALA A 77 -0.90 -9.70 24.50
CA ALA A 77 0.48 -10.17 24.56
C ALA A 77 1.09 -10.38 23.16
N LEU A 78 0.30 -10.87 22.21
CA LEU A 78 0.74 -11.06 20.83
C LEU A 78 0.97 -9.71 20.15
N LEU A 79 0.02 -8.79 20.28
CA LEU A 79 0.13 -7.44 19.71
C LEU A 79 1.33 -6.68 20.28
N ALA A 80 1.57 -6.78 21.60
CA ALA A 80 2.74 -6.19 22.24
C ALA A 80 4.05 -6.81 21.75
N ALA A 81 4.10 -8.13 21.52
CA ALA A 81 5.27 -8.81 20.98
C ALA A 81 5.56 -8.37 19.53
N GLU A 82 4.53 -8.25 18.68
CA GLU A 82 4.68 -7.73 17.31
C GLU A 82 5.14 -6.27 17.30
N ALA A 83 4.57 -5.44 18.17
CA ALA A 83 5.00 -4.05 18.35
C ALA A 83 6.47 -3.95 18.79
N GLY A 84 6.91 -4.84 19.69
CA GLY A 84 8.31 -4.96 20.11
C GLY A 84 9.23 -5.24 18.92
N ARG A 85 8.95 -6.28 18.13
CA ARG A 85 9.74 -6.62 16.94
C ARG A 85 9.84 -5.45 15.96
N MET A 86 8.74 -4.76 15.71
CA MET A 86 8.72 -3.58 14.84
C MET A 86 9.58 -2.44 15.38
N ALA A 87 9.49 -2.15 16.68
CA ALA A 87 10.29 -1.11 17.30
C ALA A 87 11.78 -1.46 17.26
N ASP A 88 12.13 -2.73 17.47
CA ASP A 88 13.51 -3.22 17.45
C ASP A 88 14.10 -3.21 16.03
N GLU A 89 13.32 -3.58 15.00
CA GLU A 89 13.79 -3.66 13.61
C GLU A 89 13.81 -2.30 12.89
N PHE A 90 12.81 -1.45 13.13
CA PHE A 90 12.63 -0.19 12.41
C PHE A 90 12.85 1.07 13.26
N GLY A 91 13.17 0.92 14.55
CA GLY A 91 13.43 2.05 15.46
C GLY A 91 12.23 2.96 15.68
N CYS A 92 11.00 2.47 15.48
CA CYS A 92 9.79 3.25 15.65
C CYS A 92 9.33 3.29 17.11
N GLU A 93 8.59 4.34 17.48
CA GLU A 93 8.04 4.47 18.82
C GLU A 93 7.00 3.37 19.07
N ARG A 94 7.08 2.73 20.25
CA ARG A 94 6.36 1.49 20.55
C ARG A 94 4.84 1.67 20.49
N SER A 95 4.31 2.85 20.82
CA SER A 95 2.87 3.10 20.70
C SER A 95 2.40 3.08 19.24
N PHE A 96 3.17 3.62 18.31
CA PHE A 96 2.89 3.55 16.87
C PHE A 96 2.99 2.13 16.32
N ALA A 97 3.99 1.36 16.79
CA ALA A 97 4.13 -0.04 16.43
C ALA A 97 2.91 -0.87 16.91
N LEU A 98 2.45 -0.61 18.13
CA LEU A 98 1.27 -1.26 18.70
C LEU A 98 0.01 -0.95 17.90
N GLN A 99 -0.19 0.30 17.49
CA GLN A 99 -1.33 0.69 16.65
C GLN A 99 -1.34 -0.04 15.29
N ALA A 100 -0.18 -0.22 14.69
CA ALA A 100 -0.05 -0.96 13.44
C ALA A 100 -0.37 -2.45 13.64
N ALA A 101 0.17 -3.06 14.70
CA ALA A 101 -0.13 -4.45 15.06
C ALA A 101 -1.62 -4.65 15.36
N GLU A 102 -2.25 -3.76 16.13
CA GLU A 102 -3.69 -3.78 16.42
C GLU A 102 -4.54 -3.68 15.16
N THR A 103 -4.13 -2.82 14.22
CA THR A 103 -4.84 -2.63 12.95
C THR A 103 -4.80 -3.91 12.12
N TRP A 104 -3.64 -4.56 12.03
CA TRP A 104 -3.50 -5.87 11.39
C TRP A 104 -4.28 -6.97 12.13
N GLY A 105 -4.27 -6.97 13.47
CA GLY A 105 -5.00 -7.92 14.29
C GLY A 105 -6.51 -7.82 14.06
N ARG A 106 -7.07 -6.61 14.09
CA ARG A 106 -8.50 -6.36 13.79
C ARG A 106 -8.86 -6.76 12.36
N ALA A 107 -8.03 -6.40 11.38
CA ALA A 107 -8.26 -6.77 9.99
C ALA A 107 -8.25 -8.30 9.81
N THR A 108 -7.29 -8.99 10.43
CA THR A 108 -7.18 -10.45 10.40
C THR A 108 -8.39 -11.11 11.04
N LEU A 109 -8.83 -10.64 12.20
CA LEU A 109 -10.03 -11.12 12.87
C LEU A 109 -11.28 -10.95 11.99
N ALA A 110 -11.45 -9.77 11.38
CA ALA A 110 -12.59 -9.48 10.51
C ALA A 110 -12.59 -10.28 9.19
N LEU A 111 -11.42 -10.69 8.71
CA LEU A 111 -11.30 -11.56 7.53
C LEU A 111 -11.66 -13.02 7.83
N ARG A 112 -11.55 -13.46 9.09
CA ARG A 112 -12.03 -14.78 9.53
C ARG A 112 -13.55 -14.83 9.69
N ALA A 113 -14.18 -13.68 9.92
CA ALA A 113 -15.63 -13.58 10.05
C ALA A 113 -16.34 -13.71 8.68
N PRO A 114 -17.51 -14.36 8.61
CA PRO A 114 -18.35 -14.40 7.42
C PRO A 114 -18.65 -12.99 6.89
N GLN A 115 -18.72 -12.87 5.57
CA GLN A 115 -18.70 -11.58 4.86
C GLN A 115 -20.01 -10.80 5.04
N ALA A 116 -19.96 -9.69 5.78
CA ALA A 116 -20.92 -8.59 5.63
C ALA A 116 -20.49 -7.69 4.46
N SER A 117 -21.43 -7.35 3.58
CA SER A 117 -21.23 -6.55 2.36
C SER A 117 -20.49 -5.24 2.65
N LEU A 118 -19.38 -4.99 1.94
CA LEU A 118 -18.58 -3.77 2.11
C LEU A 118 -19.32 -2.58 1.47
N PRO A 119 -19.37 -1.39 2.10
CA PRO A 119 -19.78 -0.18 1.41
C PRO A 119 -18.83 0.10 0.23
N PRO A 120 -19.35 0.57 -0.92
CA PRO A 120 -18.51 0.94 -2.05
C PRO A 120 -17.50 2.02 -1.64
N PRO A 121 -16.34 2.12 -2.32
CA PRO A 121 -15.43 3.24 -2.11
C PRO A 121 -16.22 4.54 -2.13
N ARG A 122 -15.96 5.41 -1.16
CA ARG A 122 -16.36 6.82 -1.26
C ARG A 122 -15.54 7.40 -2.40
N HIS A 123 -16.01 7.21 -3.63
CA HIS A 123 -15.65 8.12 -4.69
C HIS A 123 -16.02 9.51 -4.16
N ALA A 124 -15.05 10.42 -4.09
CA ALA A 124 -15.38 11.84 -4.15
C ALA A 124 -16.42 12.01 -5.26
N PRO A 125 -17.49 12.82 -5.09
CA PRO A 125 -18.57 12.88 -6.05
C PRO A 125 -17.97 13.04 -7.44
N ALA A 126 -18.09 11.99 -8.24
CA ALA A 126 -17.93 12.13 -9.67
C ALA A 126 -19.04 13.10 -10.04
N VAL A 127 -18.65 14.31 -10.41
CA VAL A 127 -19.56 15.25 -11.04
C VAL A 127 -20.10 14.50 -12.25
N SER A 128 -21.35 14.03 -12.15
CA SER A 128 -22.11 13.59 -13.31
C SER A 128 -22.40 14.83 -14.13
N GLU A 129 -21.39 15.33 -14.84
CA GLU A 129 -21.64 16.16 -16.01
C GLU A 129 -22.20 15.23 -17.08
N THR A 130 -23.52 15.16 -17.14
CA THR A 130 -24.24 14.94 -18.38
C THR A 130 -23.80 16.06 -19.34
N LEU A 131 -22.75 15.81 -20.12
CA LEU A 131 -22.49 16.57 -21.33
C LEU A 131 -22.68 15.63 -22.51
N ALA A 132 -23.62 16.00 -23.38
CA ALA A 132 -23.84 15.42 -24.69
C ALA A 132 -22.53 15.23 -25.46
N PRO A 133 -22.41 14.23 -26.35
CA PRO A 133 -21.20 14.03 -27.13
C PRO A 133 -20.92 15.26 -28.02
N PRO A 134 -19.77 15.94 -27.88
CA PRO A 134 -19.33 16.90 -28.88
C PRO A 134 -18.88 16.17 -30.16
N PRO A 135 -19.04 16.77 -31.35
CA PRO A 135 -18.58 16.18 -32.61
C PRO A 135 -17.06 15.96 -32.58
N ALA A 136 -16.63 14.78 -33.02
CA ALA A 136 -15.24 14.36 -33.04
C ALA A 136 -14.36 15.28 -33.92
N PRO A 137 -13.27 15.88 -33.38
CA PRO A 137 -12.21 16.45 -34.20
C PRO A 137 -11.27 15.35 -34.74
N PRO A 138 -10.64 15.55 -35.91
CA PRO A 138 -9.78 14.55 -36.54
C PRO A 138 -8.52 14.29 -35.70
N LEU A 139 -8.07 13.02 -35.71
CA LEU A 139 -6.87 12.54 -35.04
C LEU A 139 -5.62 13.29 -35.54
N ALA A 140 -5.21 14.31 -34.80
CA ALA A 140 -3.86 14.83 -34.85
C ALA A 140 -2.96 13.91 -34.01
N TYR A 141 -2.20 13.07 -34.71
CA TYR A 141 -1.07 12.34 -34.16
C TYR A 141 0.00 13.35 -33.76
N ALA A 142 0.17 13.62 -32.46
CA ALA A 142 1.44 13.97 -31.81
C ALA A 142 1.16 14.42 -30.38
N ASP A 143 1.47 13.56 -29.41
CA ASP A 143 2.19 14.06 -28.25
C ASP A 143 2.98 12.91 -27.61
N GLN A 144 4.28 12.91 -27.88
CA GLN A 144 5.24 12.12 -27.12
C GLN A 144 5.36 12.72 -25.72
N PRO A 145 5.52 11.91 -24.67
CA PRO A 145 5.77 12.44 -23.34
C PRO A 145 7.17 13.09 -23.29
N SER A 146 7.18 14.40 -23.06
CA SER A 146 8.35 15.30 -23.11
C SER A 146 9.43 15.07 -22.04
N TRP A 147 9.31 14.05 -21.19
CA TRP A 147 10.37 13.68 -20.24
C TRP A 147 11.54 12.92 -20.89
N PHE A 148 11.39 12.47 -22.14
CA PHE A 148 12.50 11.90 -22.94
C PHE A 148 13.46 12.95 -23.53
N GLY A 149 13.13 14.25 -23.42
CA GLY A 149 13.73 15.32 -24.23
C GLY A 149 15.06 15.93 -23.79
N ARG A 150 15.79 15.38 -22.80
CA ARG A 150 17.07 16.01 -22.40
C ARG A 150 18.24 15.10 -22.02
N TRP A 151 18.02 13.82 -21.70
CA TRP A 151 19.13 12.92 -21.30
C TRP A 151 19.06 11.49 -21.90
N GLY A 152 17.96 11.10 -22.56
CA GLY A 152 17.76 9.73 -23.05
C GLY A 152 18.63 9.35 -24.26
N GLY A 153 18.89 10.28 -25.18
CA GLY A 153 19.64 9.99 -26.41
C GLY A 153 21.15 9.84 -26.21
N VAL A 154 21.74 10.58 -25.25
CA VAL A 154 23.20 10.58 -25.03
C VAL A 154 23.65 9.28 -24.37
N LEU A 155 22.85 8.72 -23.45
CA LEU A 155 23.17 7.46 -22.78
C LEU A 155 23.12 6.26 -23.73
N ILE A 156 22.19 6.23 -24.68
CA ILE A 156 22.07 5.14 -25.65
C ILE A 156 23.22 5.20 -26.68
N ALA A 157 23.58 6.40 -27.15
CA ALA A 157 24.71 6.57 -28.06
C ALA A 157 26.06 6.22 -27.41
N ALA A 158 26.26 6.60 -26.14
CA ALA A 158 27.46 6.25 -25.38
C ALA A 158 27.56 4.75 -25.10
N LEU A 159 26.44 4.07 -24.79
CA LEU A 159 26.42 2.63 -24.57
C LEU A 159 26.73 1.86 -25.86
N LEU A 160 26.16 2.28 -26.99
CA LEU A 160 26.44 1.64 -28.29
C LEU A 160 27.88 1.88 -28.77
N ALA A 161 28.44 3.08 -28.55
CA ALA A 161 29.84 3.35 -28.83
C ALA A 161 30.79 2.53 -27.96
N PHE A 162 30.48 2.38 -26.67
CA PHE A 162 31.29 1.58 -25.74
C PHE A 162 31.27 0.08 -26.10
N VAL A 163 30.10 -0.46 -26.45
CA VAL A 163 29.97 -1.87 -26.88
C VAL A 163 30.68 -2.11 -28.21
N ALA A 164 30.61 -1.17 -29.16
CA ALA A 164 31.34 -1.27 -30.43
C ALA A 164 32.87 -1.23 -30.24
N LEU A 165 33.36 -0.38 -29.33
CA LEU A 165 34.78 -0.26 -29.00
C LEU A 165 35.32 -1.51 -28.28
N ALA A 166 34.56 -2.06 -27.32
CA ALA A 166 34.93 -3.28 -26.61
C ALA A 166 35.04 -4.49 -27.55
N ARG A 167 34.18 -4.56 -28.57
CA ARG A 167 34.20 -5.62 -29.59
C ARG A 167 35.36 -5.48 -30.58
N TRP A 168 35.80 -4.25 -30.86
CA TRP A 168 36.98 -4.01 -31.72
C TRP A 168 38.30 -4.31 -31.00
N LEU A 169 38.33 -4.17 -29.67
CA LEU A 169 39.48 -4.50 -28.81
C LEU A 169 39.53 -5.98 -28.35
N GLY A 170 38.55 -6.81 -28.74
CA GLY A 170 38.55 -8.25 -28.48
C GLY A 170 38.32 -8.66 -27.02
N LEU A 171 37.62 -7.83 -26.24
CA LEU A 171 37.35 -8.09 -24.81
C LEU A 171 35.99 -8.77 -24.54
N VAL A 172 35.14 -8.92 -25.57
CA VAL A 172 33.87 -9.68 -25.61
C VAL A 172 33.65 -10.20 -27.02
#